data_AF-A0A1W1DBD3-F1
#
_entry.id   AF-A0A1W1DBD3-F1
#
_cell.length_a   1.000
_cell.length_b   1.000
_cell.length_c   1.000
_cell.angle_alpha   90.00
_cell.angle_beta   90.00
_cell.angle_gamma   90.00
#
_symmetry.space_group_name_H-M   'P 1'
#
loop_
_entity.id
_entity.type
_entity.pdbx_description
1 polymer ?
#
loop_
_entity_poly.entity_id
_entity_poly.type
_entity_poly.pdbx_seq_one_letter_code
_entity_poly.pdbx_strand_id
1 'polypeptide(L)' 'MKNPEATRYQALSFDEAIEKNLKIMDTAAFALCREHHLDICVFSMLENTDTLSDILKGAPLGTIIS' A
#
# COMPACT_ATOMS: atom_id res chain seq x y z
N MET A 1 0.89 19.37 -0.39
CA MET A 1 1.58 18.28 -1.13
C MET A 1 3.07 18.52 -1.04
N LYS A 2 3.85 17.55 -0.55
CA LYS A 2 5.30 17.71 -0.32
C LYS A 2 6.12 17.59 -1.60
N ASN A 3 5.61 16.87 -2.61
CA ASN A 3 6.25 16.75 -3.91
C ASN A 3 5.18 16.50 -5.00
N PRO A 4 4.96 17.42 -5.95
CA PRO A 4 3.94 17.28 -6.98
C PRO A 4 4.28 16.23 -8.05
N GLU A 5 5.54 15.81 -8.16
CA GLU A 5 5.96 14.75 -9.10
C GLU A 5 5.86 13.32 -8.53
N ALA A 6 5.39 13.18 -7.28
CA ALA A 6 5.28 11.88 -6.65
C ALA A 6 4.26 10.99 -7.37
N THR A 7 4.73 9.88 -7.94
CA THR A 7 3.86 8.90 -8.60
C THR A 7 3.41 7.82 -7.61
N ARG A 8 2.15 7.42 -7.67
CA ARG A 8 1.65 6.29 -6.88
C ARG A 8 2.09 4.98 -7.51
N TYR A 9 2.56 4.05 -6.69
CA TYR A 9 2.78 2.67 -7.10
C TYR A 9 1.44 1.90 -7.19
N GLN A 10 1.34 0.95 -8.12
CA GLN A 10 0.18 0.05 -8.20
C GLN A 10 0.39 -1.21 -7.37
N ALA A 11 1.55 -1.82 -7.51
CA ALA A 11 1.99 -2.97 -6.72
C ALA A 11 3.48 -2.83 -6.42
N LEU A 12 3.90 -3.35 -5.27
CA LEU A 12 5.29 -3.38 -4.80
C LEU A 12 5.50 -4.68 -4.04
N SER A 13 6.73 -5.20 -4.05
CA SER A 13 7.11 -6.25 -3.11
C SER A 13 7.47 -5.69 -1.74
N PHE A 14 7.43 -6.55 -0.71
CA PHE A 14 7.93 -6.19 0.62
C PHE A 14 9.38 -5.69 0.58
N ASP A 15 10.21 -6.33 -0.24
CA ASP A 15 11.63 -5.98 -0.38
C ASP A 15 11.82 -4.63 -1.07
N GLU A 16 11.08 -4.35 -2.15
CA GLU A 16 11.10 -3.05 -2.82
C GLU A 16 10.66 -1.91 -1.90
N ALA A 17 9.65 -2.16 -1.06
CA ALA A 17 9.18 -1.19 -0.09
C ALA A 17 10.24 -0.85 0.97
N ILE A 18 11.00 -1.85 1.43
CA ILE A 18 12.13 -1.67 2.36
C ILE A 18 13.29 -0.94 1.67
N GLU A 19 13.66 -1.37 0.46
CA GLU A 19 14.78 -0.81 -0.30
C GLU A 19 14.54 0.68 -0.63
N LYS A 20 13.32 1.03 -1.02
CA LYS A 20 12.90 2.42 -1.29
C LYS A 20 12.60 3.23 -0.02
N ASN A 21 12.78 2.63 1.17
CA ASN A 21 12.52 3.25 2.47
C ASN A 21 11.11 3.87 2.55
N LEU A 22 10.12 3.18 1.99
CA LEU A 22 8.74 3.66 1.93
C LEU A 22 8.11 3.55 3.32
N LYS A 23 7.72 4.69 3.88
CA LYS A 23 7.07 4.77 5.20
C LYS A 23 5.59 4.39 5.11
N ILE A 24 5.32 3.11 4.86
CA ILE A 24 3.97 2.57 4.70
C ILE A 24 3.30 2.31 6.04
N MET A 25 4.00 1.64 6.95
CA MET A 25 3.53 1.34 8.31
C MET A 25 4.71 1.27 9.29
N ASP A 26 4.43 1.02 10.57
CA ASP A 26 5.49 0.76 11.56
C ASP A 26 6.33 -0.47 11.19
N THR A 27 7.64 -0.39 11.40
CA THR A 27 8.59 -1.44 11.01
C THR A 27 8.25 -2.81 11.62
N ALA A 28 7.75 -2.86 12.86
CA ALA A 28 7.41 -4.12 13.51
C ALA A 28 6.17 -4.77 12.88
N ALA A 29 5.16 -3.97 12.55
CA ALA A 29 3.96 -4.46 11.87
C ALA A 29 4.27 -4.91 10.43
N PHE A 30 5.18 -4.20 9.74
CA PHE A 30 5.61 -4.58 8.40
C PHE A 30 6.35 -5.91 8.39
N ALA A 31 7.25 -6.13 9.35
CA ALA A 31 7.96 -7.40 9.51
C ALA A 31 6.99 -8.56 9.79
N LEU A 32 5.98 -8.35 10.65
CA LEU A 32 4.96 -9.34 10.95
C LEU A 32 4.13 -9.72 9.71
N CYS A 33 3.70 -8.74 8.92
CA CYS A 33 2.98 -9.00 7.66
C CYS A 33 3.83 -9.80 6.68
N ARG A 34 5.12 -9.48 6.55
CA ARG A 34 6.04 -10.22 5.68
C ARG A 34 6.22 -11.67 6.13
N GLU A 35 6.46 -11.91 7.42
CA GLU A 35 6.66 -13.25 7.97
C GLU A 35 5.43 -14.15 7.77
N HIS A 36 4.24 -13.57 7.90
CA HIS A 36 2.97 -14.27 7.72
C HIS A 36 2.42 -14.23 6.29
N HIS A 37 3.14 -13.64 5.34
CA HIS A 37 2.71 -13.47 3.94
C HIS A 37 1.32 -12.83 3.83
N LEU A 38 1.09 -11.79 4.63
CA LEU A 38 -0.16 -11.04 4.66
C LEU A 38 -0.06 -9.85 3.70
N ASP A 39 -0.82 -9.90 2.60
CA ASP A 39 -0.90 -8.81 1.65
C ASP A 39 -1.40 -7.51 2.31
N ILE A 40 -0.75 -6.40 1.99
CA ILE A 40 -1.12 -5.07 2.51
C ILE A 40 -1.68 -4.23 1.36
N CYS A 41 -2.90 -3.74 1.52
CA CYS A 41 -3.50 -2.77 0.59
C CYS A 41 -3.51 -1.37 1.22
N VAL A 42 -2.72 -0.46 0.65
CA VAL A 42 -2.64 0.94 1.11
C VAL A 42 -3.48 1.82 0.20
N PHE A 43 -4.53 2.44 0.75
CA PHE A 43 -5.43 3.32 0.00
C PHE A 43 -5.91 4.49 0.86
N SER A 44 -6.43 5.53 0.21
CA SER A 44 -7.04 6.68 0.88
C SER A 44 -8.54 6.45 1.01
N MET A 45 -9.07 6.47 2.24
CA MET A 45 -10.53 6.48 2.46
C MET A 45 -11.18 7.83 2.15
N LEU A 46 -10.39 8.90 2.05
CA LEU A 46 -10.90 10.28 1.92
C LEU A 46 -11.06 10.73 0.46
N GLU A 47 -10.49 10.00 -0.50
CA GLU A 47 -10.60 10.35 -1.92
C GLU A 47 -11.99 10.07 -2.49
N ASN A 48 -12.59 8.93 -2.13
CA ASN A 48 -13.92 8.54 -2.59
C ASN A 48 -14.56 7.57 -1.59
N THR A 49 -15.86 7.71 -1.34
CA THR A 49 -16.65 6.87 -0.44
C THR A 49 -16.74 5.42 -0.95
N ASP A 50 -16.67 5.21 -2.26
CA ASP A 50 -16.78 3.87 -2.87
C ASP A 50 -15.45 3.09 -2.90
N THR A 51 -14.33 3.74 -2.57
CA THR A 51 -12.97 3.16 -2.69
C THR A 51 -12.85 1.79 -2.02
N LEU A 52 -13.37 1.65 -0.80
CA LEU A 52 -13.33 0.38 -0.08
C LEU A 52 -14.16 -0.70 -0.79
N SER A 53 -15.35 -0.34 -1.27
CA SER A 53 -16.24 -1.29 -1.96
C SER A 53 -15.61 -1.81 -3.25
N ASP A 54 -14.93 -0.93 -4.00
CA ASP A 54 -14.27 -1.29 -5.24
C ASP A 54 -12.99 -2.13 -5.03
N ILE A 55 -12.22 -1.85 -3.97
CA ILE A 55 -11.09 -2.72 -3.56
C ILE A 55 -11.59 -4.13 -3.25
N LEU A 56 -12.69 -4.26 -2.52
CA LEU A 56 -13.29 -5.57 -2.21
C LEU A 56 -13.79 -6.31 -3.45
N LYS A 57 -14.15 -5.60 -4.53
CA LYS A 57 -14.49 -6.18 -5.84
C LYS A 57 -13.26 -6.55 -6.68
N GLY A 58 -12.05 -6.27 -6.21
CA GLY A 58 -10.80 -6.54 -6.91
C GLY A 58 -10.35 -5.41 -7.84
N ALA A 59 -10.87 -4.18 -7.68
CA ALA A 59 -10.36 -3.04 -8.43
C ALA A 59 -8.91 -2.74 -7.99
N PRO A 60 -8.01 -2.35 -8.92
CA PRO A 60 -6.62 -2.00 -8.63
C PRO A 60 -6.51 -0.59 -8.00
N LEU A 61 -7.30 -0.34 -6.96
CA LEU A 61 -7.30 0.87 -6.17
C LEU A 61 -6.37 0.70 -4.98
N GLY A 62 -5.56 1.72 -4.69
CA GLY A 62 -4.46 1.64 -3.74
C GLY A 62 -3.16 1.04 -4.29
N THR A 63 -2.23 0.83 -3.38
CA THR A 63 -0.97 0.14 -3.62
C THR A 63 -1.03 -1.20 -2.92
N ILE A 64 -0.84 -2.29 -3.65
CA ILE A 64 -0.79 -3.64 -3.07
C ILE A 64 0.66 -4.01 -2.78
N ILE A 65 0.90 -4.58 -1.61
CA ILE A 65 2.22 -5.06 -1.20
C ILE A 65 2.13 -6.55 -0.89
N SER A 66 2.93 -7.35 -1.61
CA SER A 66 2.94 -8.82 -1.57
C SER A 66 4.34 -9.39 -1.76
#